data_AF-A0A956P4C6-F1
#
_entry.id   AF-A0A956P4C6-F1
#
_cell.length_a   1.000
_cell.length_b   1.000
_cell.length_c   1.000
_cell.angle_alpha   90.00
_cell.angle_beta   90.00
_cell.angle_gamma   90.00
#
_symmetry.space_group_name_H-M   'P 1'
#
loop_
_entity.id
_entity.type
_entity.pdbx_description
1 polymer ?
#
loop_
_entity_poly.entity_id
_entity_poly.type
_entity_poly.pdbx_seq_one_letter_code
_entity_poly.pdbx_strand_id
1 'polypeptide(L)'
;MSRLRLAALPLFVAACSTAAPPPPEIVETAGPCGEPFGAQTCTWSRSQGDSLLEVGATVALASVTGAPDSMPMAWPPAYQADLSMPEGSAASGL
;
A
#
# COMPACT_ATOMS: atom_id res chain seq x y z
N MET A 1 66.37 -38.84 7.18
CA MET A 1 65.07 -39.53 7.38
C MET A 1 63.99 -38.49 7.62
N SER A 2 63.35 -38.03 6.54
CA SER A 2 62.47 -36.85 6.53
C SER A 2 61.02 -37.27 6.79
N ARG A 3 60.38 -36.69 7.81
CA ARG A 3 58.99 -36.98 8.19
C ARG A 3 58.05 -36.11 7.35
N LEU A 4 57.36 -36.71 6.37
CA LEU A 4 56.28 -36.06 5.63
C LEU A 4 55.08 -35.83 6.56
N ARG A 5 54.76 -34.57 6.83
CA ARG A 5 53.53 -34.16 7.53
C ARG A 5 52.42 -34.08 6.49
N LEU A 6 51.48 -35.03 6.50
CA LEU A 6 50.20 -34.89 5.79
C LEU A 6 49.41 -33.76 6.45
N ALA A 7 49.26 -32.64 5.75
CA ALA A 7 48.34 -31.58 6.12
C ALA A 7 46.93 -31.97 5.63
N ALA A 8 46.04 -32.29 6.57
CA ALA A 8 44.62 -32.48 6.30
C ALA A 8 43.98 -31.09 6.07
N LEU A 9 43.60 -30.78 4.83
CA LEU A 9 42.80 -29.59 4.51
C LEU A 9 41.34 -29.84 4.96
N PRO A 10 40.75 -28.95 5.77
CA PRO A 10 39.31 -29.02 6.07
C PRO A 10 38.52 -28.59 4.84
N LEU A 11 37.70 -29.51 4.32
CA LEU A 11 36.70 -29.25 3.30
C LEU A 11 35.58 -28.41 3.93
N PHE A 12 35.61 -27.09 3.77
CA PHE A 12 34.48 -26.22 4.13
C PHE A 12 33.38 -26.40 3.10
N VAL A 13 32.37 -27.22 3.43
CA VAL A 13 31.13 -27.33 2.66
C VAL A 13 30.30 -26.08 2.92
N ALA A 14 30.42 -25.10 2.03
CA ALA A 14 29.57 -23.91 2.02
C ALA A 14 28.16 -24.31 1.57
N ALA A 15 27.27 -24.59 2.54
CA ALA A 15 25.85 -24.76 2.29
C ALA A 15 25.24 -23.39 1.95
N CYS A 16 25.12 -23.08 0.66
CA CYS A 16 24.27 -21.99 0.20
C CYS A 16 22.80 -22.42 0.36
N SER A 17 22.22 -22.10 1.51
CA SER A 17 20.77 -22.20 1.71
C SER A 17 20.08 -21.26 0.74
N THR A 18 19.48 -21.81 -0.33
CA THR A 18 18.53 -21.12 -1.19
C THR A 18 17.22 -20.94 -0.44
N ALA A 19 17.21 -20.03 0.54
CA ALA A 19 15.97 -19.61 1.17
C ALA A 19 15.16 -18.82 0.13
N ALA A 20 13.92 -19.23 -0.10
CA ALA A 20 13.00 -18.45 -0.91
C ALA A 20 12.84 -17.04 -0.31
N PRO A 21 12.74 -15.98 -1.14
CA PRO A 21 12.49 -14.64 -0.63
C PRO A 21 11.17 -14.62 0.17
N PRO A 22 11.10 -13.82 1.25
CA PRO A 22 9.88 -13.69 2.04
C PRO A 22 8.73 -13.15 1.16
N PRO A 23 7.48 -13.51 1.48
CA PRO A 23 6.33 -12.96 0.76
C PRO A 23 6.31 -11.43 0.87
N PRO A 24 5.84 -10.72 -0.17
CA PRO A 24 5.74 -9.27 -0.14
C PRO A 24 4.80 -8.82 0.99
N GLU A 25 5.25 -7.82 1.75
CA GLU A 25 4.47 -7.20 2.83
C GLU A 25 3.32 -6.37 2.25
N ILE A 26 2.21 -6.28 3.00
CA ILE A 26 1.12 -5.36 2.69
C ILE A 26 1.47 -3.99 3.24
N VAL A 27 1.57 -2.99 2.37
CA VAL A 27 1.89 -1.61 2.73
C VAL A 27 0.65 -0.75 2.56
N GLU A 28 0.33 0.02 3.59
CA GLU A 28 -0.70 1.07 3.52
C GLU A 28 -0.04 2.41 3.21
N THR A 29 -0.56 3.12 2.21
CA THR A 29 -0.06 4.43 1.77
C THR A 29 -1.16 5.47 1.95
N ALA A 30 -0.83 6.56 2.62
CA ALA A 30 -1.73 7.70 2.78
C ALA A 30 -1.91 8.42 1.44
N GLY A 31 -3.16 8.71 1.10
CA GLY A 31 -3.53 9.52 -0.04
C GLY A 31 -3.80 10.98 0.33
N PRO A 32 -4.21 11.80 -0.66
CA PRO A 32 -4.58 13.19 -0.41
C PRO A 32 -5.83 13.31 0.46
N CYS A 33 -5.92 14.42 1.19
CA CYS A 33 -7.10 14.79 1.96
C CYS A 33 -7.88 15.90 1.25
N GLY A 34 -9.21 15.81 1.31
CA GLY A 34 -10.13 16.89 0.97
C GLY A 34 -10.97 17.29 2.18
N GLU A 35 -11.77 18.34 2.04
CA GLU A 35 -12.70 18.80 3.08
C GLU A 35 -14.15 18.77 2.59
N PRO A 36 -14.69 17.58 2.27
CA PRO A 36 -16.08 17.49 1.83
C PRO A 36 -17.03 17.88 2.95
N PHE A 37 -17.99 18.74 2.60
CA PHE A 37 -19.04 19.21 3.51
C PHE A 37 -18.51 19.75 4.85
N GLY A 38 -17.34 20.41 4.82
CA GLY A 38 -16.76 21.11 5.97
C GLY A 38 -16.02 20.21 6.97
N ALA A 39 -15.66 18.98 6.60
CA ALA A 39 -14.80 18.15 7.43
C ALA A 39 -13.76 17.36 6.62
N GLN A 40 -12.57 17.21 7.20
CA GLN A 40 -11.45 16.55 6.55
C GLN A 40 -11.75 15.05 6.32
N THR A 41 -11.51 14.60 5.08
CA THR A 41 -11.61 13.22 4.65
C THR A 41 -10.36 12.88 3.83
N CYS A 42 -9.63 11.85 4.23
CA CYS A 42 -8.38 11.44 3.58
C CYS A 42 -8.55 10.09 2.88
N THR A 43 -7.99 9.96 1.68
CA THR A 43 -7.93 8.68 0.98
C THR A 43 -6.71 7.87 1.43
N TRP A 44 -6.72 6.57 1.17
CA TRP A 44 -5.63 5.66 1.45
C TRP A 44 -5.69 4.47 0.50
N SER A 45 -4.57 3.78 0.33
CA SER A 45 -4.47 2.56 -0.47
C SER A 45 -3.65 1.50 0.24
N ARG A 46 -3.97 0.22 0.03
CA ARG A 46 -3.15 -0.92 0.42
C ARG A 46 -2.63 -1.66 -0.80
N SER A 47 -1.34 -1.94 -0.82
CA SER A 47 -0.68 -2.68 -1.89
C SER A 47 0.16 -3.83 -1.33
N GLN A 48 0.40 -4.83 -2.17
CA GLN A 48 1.33 -5.92 -1.91
C GLN A 48 2.17 -6.16 -3.16
N GLY A 49 3.46 -5.84 -3.08
CA GLY A 49 4.31 -5.75 -4.27
C GLY A 49 3.73 -4.74 -5.27
N ASP A 50 3.58 -5.15 -6.53
CA ASP A 50 3.01 -4.32 -7.60
C ASP A 50 1.47 -4.39 -7.69
N SER A 51 0.82 -5.09 -6.75
CA SER A 51 -0.64 -5.27 -6.77
C SER A 51 -1.34 -4.32 -5.80
N LEU A 52 -2.28 -3.54 -6.32
CA LEU A 52 -3.24 -2.78 -5.52
C LEU A 52 -4.30 -3.74 -4.95
N LEU A 53 -4.43 -3.77 -3.63
CA LEU A 53 -5.40 -4.63 -2.93
C LEU A 53 -6.68 -3.87 -2.58
N GLU A 54 -6.54 -2.64 -2.10
CA GLU A 54 -7.66 -1.86 -1.56
C GLU A 54 -7.39 -0.36 -1.71
N VAL A 55 -8.46 0.40 -1.93
CA VAL A 55 -8.46 1.87 -1.85
C VAL A 55 -9.68 2.27 -1.05
N GLY A 56 -9.52 3.25 -0.17
CA GLY A 56 -10.62 3.76 0.62
C GLY A 56 -10.42 5.20 1.05
N ALA A 57 -11.34 5.67 1.88
CA ALA A 57 -11.27 6.97 2.52
C ALA A 57 -11.82 6.89 3.94
N THR A 58 -11.26 7.70 4.84
CA THR A 58 -11.77 7.85 6.21
C THR A 58 -12.66 9.09 6.27
N VAL A 59 -13.98 8.88 6.28
CA VAL A 59 -14.98 9.96 6.29
C VAL A 59 -15.28 10.39 7.72
N ALA A 60 -15.04 11.65 8.04
CA ALA A 60 -15.40 12.22 9.34
C ALA A 60 -16.93 12.30 9.50
N LEU A 61 -17.44 11.96 10.68
CA LEU A 61 -18.88 12.06 10.98
C LEU A 61 -19.42 13.48 10.75
N ALA A 62 -18.60 14.51 11.03
CA ALA A 62 -18.94 15.90 10.77
C ALA A 62 -19.24 16.19 9.29
N SER A 63 -18.57 15.49 8.35
CA SER A 63 -18.85 15.58 6.91
C SER A 63 -20.25 15.05 6.60
N VAL A 64 -20.63 13.93 7.22
CA VAL A 64 -21.95 13.31 7.05
C VAL A 64 -23.05 14.24 7.54
N THR A 65 -22.88 14.85 8.71
CA THR A 65 -23.86 15.78 9.28
C THR A 65 -23.89 17.13 8.57
N GLY A 66 -22.80 17.52 7.92
CA GLY A 66 -22.71 18.75 7.11
C GLY A 66 -23.27 18.57 5.70
N ALA A 67 -23.53 17.33 5.27
CA ALA A 67 -24.09 17.06 3.96
C ALA A 67 -25.57 17.51 3.87
N PRO A 68 -26.00 18.04 2.72
CA PRO A 68 -27.36 18.53 2.56
C PRO A 68 -28.39 17.40 2.46
N ASP A 69 -29.45 17.47 3.27
CA ASP A 69 -30.50 16.43 3.34
C ASP A 69 -31.37 16.29 2.08
N SER A 70 -31.42 17.32 1.24
CA SER A 70 -32.39 17.41 0.13
C SER A 70 -31.81 17.98 -1.17
N MET A 71 -30.51 17.80 -1.42
CA MET A 71 -29.94 18.11 -2.73
C MET A 71 -30.09 16.93 -3.71
N PRO A 72 -30.36 17.18 -4.99
CA PRO A 72 -30.26 16.16 -6.02
C PRO A 72 -28.84 15.59 -6.06
N MET A 73 -28.71 14.26 -6.08
CA MET A 73 -27.41 13.64 -6.36
C MET A 73 -27.07 13.84 -7.84
N ALA A 74 -26.22 14.82 -8.12
CA ALA A 74 -25.71 15.09 -9.47
C ALA A 74 -24.46 14.25 -9.74
N TRP A 75 -24.38 13.66 -10.94
CA TRP A 75 -23.16 13.04 -11.48
C TRP A 75 -22.65 13.88 -12.67
N PRO A 76 -21.35 14.25 -12.71
CA PRO A 76 -20.32 13.98 -11.71
C PRO A 76 -20.58 14.69 -10.37
N PRO A 77 -20.01 14.18 -9.26
CA PRO A 77 -20.19 14.78 -7.96
C PRO A 77 -19.64 16.20 -8.03
N ALA A 78 -20.26 17.12 -7.30
CA ALA A 78 -19.70 18.45 -7.18
C ALA A 78 -18.26 18.36 -6.65
N TYR A 79 -17.40 19.28 -7.05
CA TYR A 79 -15.99 19.32 -6.62
C TYR A 79 -15.82 19.24 -5.09
N GLN A 80 -16.79 19.74 -4.33
CA GLN A 80 -16.80 19.67 -2.86
C GLN A 80 -16.96 18.23 -2.32
N ALA A 81 -17.42 17.28 -3.12
CA ALA A 81 -17.56 15.87 -2.78
C ALA A 81 -16.58 14.97 -3.55
N ASP A 82 -15.68 15.55 -4.35
CA ASP A 82 -14.67 14.83 -5.10
C ASP A 82 -13.39 14.67 -4.27
N LEU A 83 -12.86 13.45 -4.21
CA LEU A 83 -11.65 13.11 -3.46
C LEU A 83 -10.64 12.49 -4.41
N SER A 84 -9.43 13.03 -4.40
CA SER A 84 -8.35 12.52 -5.22
C SER A 84 -7.89 11.13 -4.76
N MET A 85 -7.62 10.27 -5.73
CA MET A 85 -7.11 8.93 -5.48
C MET A 85 -5.64 8.98 -5.01
N PRO A 86 -5.20 8.05 -4.13
CA PRO A 86 -3.79 7.90 -3.82
C PRO A 86 -2.97 7.52 -5.06
N GLU A 87 -1.72 7.96 -5.14
CA GLU A 87 -0.82 7.59 -6.24
C GLU A 87 -0.65 6.06 -6.32
N GLY A 88 -0.51 5.52 -7.54
CA GLY A 88 -0.41 4.06 -7.75
C GLY A 88 -1.74 3.29 -7.58
N SER A 89 -2.84 3.97 -7.26
CA SER A 89 -4.17 3.36 -7.11
C SER A 89 -4.98 3.25 -8.41
N ALA A 90 -4.36 3.54 -9.56
CA ALA A 90 -5.03 3.41 -10.85
C ALA A 90 -5.24 1.92 -11.17
N ALA A 91 -6.50 1.50 -11.27
CA ALA A 91 -6.82 0.19 -11.82
C ALA A 91 -6.30 0.15 -13.26
N SER A 92 -5.27 -0.67 -13.51
CA SER A 92 -4.83 -1.02 -14.86
C SER A 92 -5.89 -1.92 -15.49
N GLY A 93 -7.01 -1.34 -15.93
CA GLY A 93 -8.16 -2.12 -16.38
C GLY A 93 -9.35 -1.29 -16.84
N LEU A 94 -9.13 -0.36 -17.76
CA LEU A 94 -10.14 0.12 -18.72
C LEU A 94 -9.47 0.31 -20.08
#